data_AF-A0A7J8TWV6-F1
#
_entry.id   AF-A0A7J8TWV6-F1
#
_cell.length_a   1.000
_cell.length_b   1.000
_cell.length_c   1.000
_cell.angle_alpha   90.00
_cell.angle_beta   90.00
_cell.angle_gamma   90.00
#
_symmetry.space_group_name_H-M   'P 1'
#
loop_
_entity.id
_entity.type
_entity.pdbx_description
1 polymer ?
#
loop_
_entity_poly.entity_id
_entity_poly.type
_entity_poly.pdbx_seq_one_letter_code
_entity_poly.pdbx_strand_id
1 'polypeptide(L)'
;MENKLAGKDDAIEAMVTALKEEINELKGELKIFKAAIGNGMLASKPKQKAMDVPKPKAFKGPRTTSEVDNFLWAMEQYFRVMKIEDDATKVNTVAMYFTDVALLWW
;
A
#
# COMPACT_ATOMS: atom_id res chain seq x y z
N MET A 1 5.95 -49.93 -33.43
CA MET A 1 6.24 -48.50 -33.15
C MET A 1 4.97 -47.71 -32.82
N GLU A 2 3.83 -48.03 -33.43
CA GLU A 2 2.53 -47.37 -33.23
C GLU A 2 2.03 -47.35 -31.78
N ASN A 3 2.12 -48.46 -31.04
CA ASN A 3 1.66 -48.54 -29.65
C ASN A 3 2.42 -47.61 -28.68
N LYS A 4 3.67 -47.25 -29.03
CA LYS A 4 4.52 -46.36 -28.23
C LYS A 4 4.27 -44.88 -28.55
N LEU A 5 3.65 -44.59 -29.69
CA LEU A 5 3.24 -43.24 -30.10
C LEU A 5 1.89 -42.91 -29.45
N ALA A 6 0.93 -43.82 -29.56
CA ALA A 6 -0.40 -43.71 -28.93
C ALA A 6 -0.30 -43.48 -27.41
N GLY A 7 0.55 -44.24 -26.70
CA GLY A 7 0.73 -44.04 -25.26
C GLY A 7 1.38 -42.70 -24.86
N LYS A 8 2.08 -42.02 -25.79
CA LYS A 8 2.61 -40.66 -25.54
C LYS A 8 1.54 -39.61 -25.79
N ASP A 9 0.66 -39.82 -26.76
CA ASP A 9 -0.47 -38.95 -27.04
C ASP A 9 -1.50 -39.00 -25.88
N ASP A 10 -1.79 -40.20 -25.37
CA ASP A 10 -2.67 -40.38 -24.19
C ASP A 10 -2.11 -39.67 -22.94
N ALA A 11 -0.78 -39.74 -22.74
CA ALA A 11 -0.12 -39.08 -21.62
C ALA A 11 -0.17 -37.54 -21.75
N ILE A 12 -0.06 -37.02 -22.97
CA ILE A 12 -0.18 -35.58 -23.24
C ILE A 12 -1.63 -35.13 -23.02
N GLU A 13 -2.63 -35.89 -23.46
CA GLU A 13 -4.04 -35.56 -23.22
C GLU A 13 -4.39 -35.55 -21.73
N ALA A 14 -3.87 -36.50 -20.96
CA ALA A 14 -4.05 -36.55 -19.51
C ALA A 14 -3.45 -35.31 -18.83
N MET A 15 -2.23 -34.91 -19.22
CA MET A 15 -1.58 -33.70 -18.69
C MET A 15 -2.34 -32.42 -19.06
N VAL A 16 -2.83 -32.31 -20.30
CA VAL A 16 -3.63 -31.16 -20.74
C VAL A 16 -4.94 -31.07 -19.96
N THR A 17 -5.56 -32.21 -19.64
CA THR A 17 -6.78 -32.26 -18.85
C THR A 17 -6.53 -31.79 -17.42
N ALA A 18 -5.48 -32.30 -16.77
CA ALA A 18 -5.09 -31.89 -15.42
C ALA A 18 -4.79 -30.38 -15.33
N LEU A 19 -4.04 -29.82 -16.31
CA LEU A 19 -3.76 -28.39 -16.34
C LEU A 19 -5.03 -27.53 -16.53
N LYS A 20 -6.01 -28.01 -17.30
CA LYS A 20 -7.29 -27.30 -17.46
C LYS A 20 -8.09 -27.29 -16.15
N GLU A 21 -8.05 -28.37 -15.39
CA GLU A 21 -8.69 -28.45 -14.07
C GLU A 21 -8.03 -27.48 -13.08
N GLU A 22 -6.70 -27.47 -13.00
CA GLU A 22 -5.94 -26.56 -12.13
C GLU A 22 -6.18 -25.08 -12.51
N ILE A 23 -6.22 -24.75 -13.81
CA ILE A 23 -6.57 -23.39 -14.27
C ILE A 23 -7.99 -22.99 -13.82
N ASN A 24 -8.94 -23.92 -13.84
CA ASN A 24 -10.31 -23.64 -13.42
C ASN A 24 -10.40 -23.45 -11.91
N GLU A 25 -9.66 -24.23 -11.12
CA GLU A 25 -9.55 -24.07 -9.67
C GLU A 25 -8.95 -22.71 -9.31
N LEU A 26 -7.80 -22.35 -9.88
CA LEU A 26 -7.13 -21.07 -9.66
C LEU A 26 -8.01 -19.87 -10.05
N LYS A 27 -8.77 -19.98 -11.15
CA LYS A 27 -9.76 -18.95 -11.53
C LYS A 27 -10.88 -18.82 -10.49
N GLY A 28 -11.31 -19.93 -9.89
CA GLY A 28 -12.26 -19.94 -8.79
C GLY A 28 -11.74 -19.21 -7.56
N GLU A 29 -10.53 -19.54 -7.12
CA GLU A 29 -9.88 -18.89 -5.99
C GLU A 29 -9.66 -17.39 -6.22
N LEU A 30 -9.19 -17.01 -7.41
CA LEU A 30 -9.03 -15.60 -7.78
C LEU A 30 -10.34 -14.82 -7.74
N LYS A 31 -11.46 -15.44 -8.13
CA LYS A 31 -12.78 -14.82 -8.05
C LYS A 31 -13.20 -14.57 -6.59
N ILE A 32 -12.94 -15.52 -5.70
CA ILE A 32 -13.21 -15.39 -4.26
C ILE A 32 -12.31 -14.29 -3.65
N PHE A 33 -11.02 -14.32 -3.95
CA PHE A 33 -10.07 -13.32 -3.47
C PHE A 33 -10.43 -11.91 -3.94
N LYS A 34 -10.78 -11.76 -5.21
CA LYS A 34 -11.23 -10.47 -5.78
C LYS A 34 -12.52 -9.98 -5.13
N ALA A 35 -13.47 -10.87 -4.84
CA ALA A 35 -14.68 -10.53 -4.10
C ALA A 35 -14.39 -10.12 -2.65
N ALA A 36 -13.47 -10.82 -1.96
CA ALA A 36 -13.06 -10.47 -0.61
C ALA A 36 -12.32 -9.12 -0.52
N ILE A 37 -11.53 -8.78 -1.54
CA ILE A 37 -10.94 -7.44 -1.68
C ILE A 37 -12.03 -6.39 -1.93
N GLY A 38 -12.93 -6.64 -2.89
CA GLY A 38 -14.02 -5.70 -3.23
C GLY A 38 -14.98 -5.45 -2.07
N ASN A 39 -15.22 -6.47 -1.24
CA ASN A 39 -16.07 -6.38 -0.05
C ASN A 39 -15.33 -5.81 1.18
N GLY A 40 -14.09 -5.33 1.01
CA GLY A 40 -13.32 -4.69 2.09
C GLY A 40 -12.79 -5.63 3.16
N MET A 41 -13.02 -6.94 3.04
CA MET A 41 -12.63 -7.96 4.03
C MET A 41 -11.11 -8.15 4.09
N LEU A 42 -10.42 -7.94 2.96
CA LEU A 42 -8.95 -7.89 2.88
C LEU A 42 -8.40 -6.46 2.75
N ALA A 43 -9.27 -5.46 2.59
CA ALA A 43 -8.90 -4.04 2.58
C ALA A 43 -8.75 -3.45 3.99
N SER A 44 -8.79 -4.28 5.03
CA SER A 44 -8.16 -3.88 6.29
C SER A 44 -6.65 -3.89 6.07
N LYS A 45 -6.13 -2.76 5.52
CA LYS A 45 -4.81 -2.28 5.93
C LYS A 45 -4.75 -2.59 7.43
N PRO A 46 -3.71 -3.30 7.92
CA PRO A 46 -3.62 -3.56 9.34
C PRO A 46 -3.87 -2.20 9.98
N LYS A 47 -4.92 -2.11 10.83
CA LYS A 47 -5.09 -0.96 11.70
C LYS A 47 -3.75 -0.92 12.40
N GLN A 48 -2.83 -0.09 11.91
CA GLN A 48 -1.60 0.22 12.60
C GLN A 48 -2.16 0.60 13.96
N LYS A 49 -1.89 -0.25 14.97
CA LYS A 49 -2.16 0.12 16.36
C LYS A 49 -1.69 1.54 16.40
N ALA A 50 -2.60 2.48 16.61
CA ALA A 50 -2.28 3.89 16.52
C ALA A 50 -1.27 4.08 17.63
N MET A 51 0.00 3.92 17.26
CA MET A 51 1.12 4.21 18.09
C MET A 51 0.86 5.65 18.43
N ASP A 52 0.84 5.97 19.72
CA ASP A 52 0.54 7.31 20.18
C ASP A 52 1.76 8.17 19.81
N VAL A 53 1.89 8.44 18.52
CA VAL A 53 2.99 9.18 17.92
C VAL A 53 2.71 10.63 18.29
N PRO A 54 3.61 11.27 19.06
CA PRO A 54 3.45 12.67 19.40
C PRO A 54 3.30 13.50 18.12
N LYS A 55 2.17 14.20 18.00
CA LYS A 55 1.92 15.07 16.84
C LYS A 55 2.88 16.26 16.88
N PRO A 56 3.46 16.67 15.74
CA PRO A 56 4.24 17.89 15.66
C PRO A 56 3.45 19.12 16.10
N LYS A 57 4.16 20.15 16.58
CA LYS A 57 3.55 21.43 16.92
C LYS A 57 3.22 22.20 15.64
N ALA A 58 2.09 22.90 15.63
CA ALA A 58 1.75 23.82 14.56
C ALA A 58 2.79 24.95 14.42
N PHE A 59 3.09 25.30 13.17
CA PHE A 59 4.04 26.34 12.81
C PHE A 59 3.33 27.63 12.42
N LYS A 60 3.61 28.70 13.16
CA LYS A 60 2.90 29.98 13.06
C LYS A 60 3.48 30.95 12.02
N GLY A 61 4.58 30.58 11.37
CA GLY A 61 5.27 31.41 10.39
C GLY A 61 6.40 32.34 10.89
N PRO A 62 7.03 32.16 12.07
CA PRO A 62 8.34 32.78 12.31
C PRO A 62 9.34 32.37 11.22
N ARG A 63 10.06 33.33 10.64
CA ARG A 63 11.00 33.06 9.54
C ARG A 63 12.45 32.95 10.00
N THR A 64 12.68 32.56 11.25
CA THR A 64 14.03 32.27 11.69
C THR A 64 14.43 30.90 11.15
N THR A 65 15.66 30.79 10.64
CA THR A 65 16.18 29.54 10.08
C THR A 65 16.02 28.39 11.07
N SER A 66 16.34 28.66 12.35
CA SER A 66 16.23 27.65 13.41
C SER A 66 14.80 27.16 13.66
N GLU A 67 13.78 28.01 13.59
CA GLU A 67 12.38 27.57 13.80
C GLU A 67 11.83 26.79 12.61
N VAL A 68 12.20 27.19 11.39
CA VAL A 68 11.86 26.44 10.17
C VAL A 68 12.53 25.06 10.18
N ASP A 69 13.82 25.00 10.49
CA ASP A 69 14.58 23.74 10.54
C ASP A 69 14.01 22.79 11.62
N ASN A 70 13.70 23.33 12.81
CA ASN A 70 13.11 22.54 13.89
C ASN A 70 11.74 21.97 13.50
N PHE A 71 10.91 22.75 12.78
CA PHE A 71 9.62 22.28 12.30
C PHE A 71 9.76 21.18 11.25
N LEU A 72 10.62 21.38 10.24
CA LEU A 72 10.86 20.38 9.20
C LEU A 72 11.40 19.08 9.79
N TRP A 73 12.38 19.17 10.69
CA TRP A 73 12.92 18.01 11.37
C TRP A 73 11.84 17.22 12.14
N ALA A 74 10.95 17.91 12.86
CA ALA A 74 9.83 17.27 13.57
C ALA A 74 8.84 16.58 12.61
N MET A 75 8.53 17.20 11.47
CA MET A 75 7.67 16.61 10.42
C MET A 75 8.31 15.37 9.80
N GLU A 76 9.61 15.39 9.53
CA GLU A 76 10.35 14.23 8.99
C GLU A 76 10.32 13.03 9.94
N GLN A 77 10.53 13.27 11.24
CA GLN A 77 10.42 12.20 12.24
C GLN A 77 9.00 11.65 12.31
N TYR A 78 7.99 12.53 12.28
CA TYR A 78 6.59 12.12 12.25
C TYR A 78 6.29 11.21 11.04
N PHE A 79 6.72 11.58 9.85
CA PHE A 79 6.54 10.76 8.64
C PHE A 79 7.26 9.41 8.73
N ARG A 80 8.47 9.37 9.29
CA ARG A 80 9.23 8.14 9.48
C ARG A 80 8.51 7.14 10.39
N VAL A 81 7.91 7.62 11.48
CA VAL A 81 7.17 6.76 12.42
C VAL A 81 5.81 6.36 11.83
N MET A 82 5.13 7.28 11.16
CA MET A 82 3.82 7.04 10.52
C MET A 82 3.91 6.24 9.22
N LYS A 83 5.14 5.99 8.70
CA LYS A 83 5.39 5.33 7.41
C LYS A 83 4.71 6.04 6.24
N ILE A 84 4.74 7.37 6.25
CA ILE A 84 4.24 8.21 5.16
C ILE A 84 5.39 8.45 4.18
N GLU A 85 5.32 7.79 3.02
CA GLU A 85 6.39 7.82 2.00
C GLU A 85 6.02 8.67 0.78
N ASP A 86 4.73 8.74 0.44
CA ASP A 86 4.23 9.53 -0.69
C ASP A 86 4.40 11.03 -0.47
N ASP A 87 5.08 11.70 -1.40
CA ASP A 87 5.45 13.11 -1.25
C ASP A 87 4.23 14.03 -1.31
N ALA A 88 3.23 13.73 -2.14
CA ALA A 88 1.99 14.51 -2.16
C ALA A 88 1.28 14.45 -0.80
N THR A 89 1.24 13.28 -0.16
CA THR A 89 0.70 13.09 1.18
C THR A 89 1.52 13.82 2.23
N LYS A 90 2.85 13.81 2.16
CA LYS A 90 3.72 14.58 3.07
C LYS A 90 3.46 16.09 2.95
N VAL A 91 3.46 16.63 1.73
CA VAL A 91 3.23 18.06 1.46
C VAL A 91 1.86 18.49 1.99
N ASN A 92 0.81 17.71 1.69
CA ASN A 92 -0.54 17.97 2.21
C ASN A 92 -0.57 17.92 3.75
N THR A 93 0.15 16.98 4.37
CA THR A 93 0.20 16.88 5.83
C THR A 93 0.94 18.06 6.45
N VAL A 94 2.09 18.48 5.90
CA VAL A 94 2.83 19.68 6.35
C VAL A 94 1.92 20.91 6.32
N ALA A 95 1.15 21.09 5.24
CA ALA A 95 0.21 22.20 5.10
C ALA A 95 -0.83 22.25 6.24
N MET A 96 -1.28 21.10 6.75
CA MET A 96 -2.22 21.03 7.89
C MET A 96 -1.62 21.50 9.22
N TYR A 97 -0.29 21.58 9.33
CA TYR A 97 0.39 22.08 10.52
C TYR A 97 0.77 23.56 10.41
N PHE A 98 0.46 24.24 9.30
CA PHE A 98 0.62 25.69 9.21
C PHE A 98 -0.57 26.43 9.84
N THR A 99 -0.26 27.48 10.59
CA THR A 99 -1.25 28.38 11.19
C THR A 99 -0.79 29.83 11.07
N ASP A 100 -1.70 30.78 11.33
CA ASP A 100 -1.42 32.21 11.35
C ASP A 100 -0.73 32.70 10.05
N VAL A 101 0.43 33.35 10.17
CA VAL A 101 1.18 33.91 9.04
C VAL A 101 1.64 32.82 8.09
N ALA A 102 1.90 31.59 8.56
CA ALA A 102 2.32 30.48 7.70
C ALA A 102 1.33 30.15 6.59
N LEU A 103 0.03 30.23 6.88
CA LEU A 103 -1.03 29.94 5.90
C LEU A 103 -1.09 30.95 4.75
N LEU A 104 -0.51 32.14 4.89
CA LEU A 104 -0.63 33.22 3.91
C LEU A 104 0.39 33.15 2.77
N TRP A 105 1.46 32.37 2.93
CA TRP A 105 2.55 32.28 1.94
C TRP A 105 2.88 30.86 1.50
N TRP A 106 2.21 29.87 2.09
CA TRP A 106 2.19 28.52 1.59
C TRP A 106 1.35 28.42 0.32
#